data_AF-A0A5C7RUX2-F1
#
_entry.id   AF-A0A5C7RUX2-F1
#
_cell.length_a   1.000
_cell.length_b   1.000
_cell.length_c   1.000
_cell.angle_alpha   90.00
_cell.angle_beta   90.00
_cell.angle_gamma   90.00
#
_symmetry.space_group_name_H-M   'P 1'
#
loop_
_entity.id
_entity.type
_entity.pdbx_description
1 polymer ?
#
loop_
_entity_poly.entity_id
_entity_poly.type
_entity_poly.pdbx_seq_one_letter_code
_entity_poly.pdbx_strand_id
1 'polypeptide(L)' 'AALANLDARSKDISLSRRLAAEKATLQDLADKYSVSAERIRQLENVAVKKLRAAVGEF' A
#
# COMPACT_ATOMS: atom_id res chain seq x y z
N ALA A 1 2.60 12.61 12.83
CA ALA A 1 3.93 12.04 12.46
C ALA A 1 3.78 10.99 11.35
N ALA A 2 4.61 11.03 10.31
CA ALA A 2 4.50 10.25 9.06
C ALA A 2 4.68 8.70 9.20
N LEU A 3 4.79 8.21 10.43
CA LEU A 3 4.88 6.78 10.78
C LEU A 3 3.50 6.17 11.12
N ALA A 4 2.57 6.94 11.70
CA ALA A 4 1.20 6.51 12.01
C ALA A 4 0.26 6.44 10.79
N ASN A 5 0.74 6.85 9.60
CA ASN A 5 0.02 6.73 8.33
C ASN A 5 0.52 5.58 7.45
N LEU A 6 1.39 4.72 8.00
CA LEU A 6 1.68 3.43 7.36
C LEU A 6 0.68 2.33 7.76
N ASP A 7 -0.28 2.70 8.59
CA ASP A 7 -1.28 1.84 9.20
C ASP A 7 -2.26 1.24 8.20
N ALA A 8 -2.64 -0.02 8.48
CA ALA A 8 -3.75 -0.84 7.96
C ALA A 8 -4.01 -0.84 6.43
N ARG A 9 -4.14 0.33 5.82
CA ARG A 9 -4.44 0.59 4.40
C ARG A 9 -3.44 -0.04 3.44
N SER A 10 -2.14 0.08 3.70
CA SER A 10 -1.13 -0.56 2.84
C SER A 10 -1.20 -2.08 2.93
N LYS A 11 -1.46 -2.62 4.13
CA LYS A 11 -1.67 -4.05 4.35
C LYS A 11 -2.94 -4.53 3.64
N ASP A 12 -4.02 -3.77 3.73
CA ASP A 12 -5.29 -4.08 3.06
C ASP A 12 -5.19 -3.98 1.53
N ILE A 13 -4.43 -3.02 0.99
CA ILE A 13 -4.12 -2.96 -0.44
C ILE A 13 -3.40 -4.24 -0.88
N SER A 14 -2.36 -4.65 -0.16
CA SER A 14 -1.60 -5.86 -0.48
C SER A 14 -2.42 -7.15 -0.31
N LEU A 15 -3.31 -7.22 0.69
CA LEU A 15 -4.21 -8.35 0.92
C LEU A 15 -5.33 -8.39 -0.12
N SER A 16 -6.00 -7.26 -0.37
CA SER A 16 -7.06 -7.13 -1.39
C SER A 16 -6.54 -7.54 -2.76
N ARG A 17 -5.29 -7.19 -3.10
CA ARG A 17 -4.70 -7.55 -4.39
C ARG A 17 -4.36 -9.05 -4.53
N ARG A 18 -4.26 -9.80 -3.43
CA ARG A 18 -3.76 -11.19 -3.40
C ARG A 18 -4.81 -12.23 -2.99
N LEU A 19 -5.85 -11.82 -2.25
CA LEU A 19 -6.90 -12.69 -1.69
C LEU A 19 -8.31 -12.39 -2.24
N ALA A 20 -8.52 -11.27 -2.93
CA ALA A 20 -9.83 -11.02 -3.55
C ALA A 20 -9.99 -11.89 -4.81
N ALA A 21 -11.18 -12.50 -4.95
CA ALA A 21 -11.54 -13.34 -6.10
C ALA A 21 -11.47 -12.57 -7.43
N GLU A 22 -11.74 -11.26 -7.39
CA GLU A 22 -11.40 -10.32 -8.46
C GLU A 22 -10.09 -9.61 -8.10
N LYS A 23 -9.10 -9.69 -9.00
CA LYS A 23 -7.84 -8.97 -8.85
C LYS A 23 -8.12 -7.47 -8.84
N ALA A 24 -8.20 -6.87 -7.65
CA ALA A 24 -8.37 -5.43 -7.52
C ALA A 24 -7.24 -4.71 -8.27
N THR A 25 -7.61 -3.91 -9.26
CA THR A 25 -6.65 -3.11 -10.03
C THR A 25 -6.17 -1.93 -9.18
N LEU A 26 -5.08 -1.29 -9.61
CA LEU A 26 -4.61 -0.07 -8.96
C LEU A 26 -5.68 1.03 -8.96
N GLN A 27 -6.56 1.04 -9.97
CA GLN A 27 -7.66 1.97 -10.08
C GLN A 27 -8.79 1.64 -9.10
N ASP A 28 -9.16 0.36 -8.95
CA ASP A 28 -10.19 -0.04 -7.97
C ASP A 28 -9.76 0.28 -6.54
N LEU A 29 -8.48 0.10 -6.25
CA LEU A 29 -7.90 0.47 -4.97
C LEU A 29 -7.84 2.00 -4.79
N ALA A 30 -7.51 2.73 -5.85
CA ALA A 30 -7.54 4.19 -5.87
C ALA A 30 -8.95 4.70 -5.55
N ASP A 31 -9.97 4.18 -6.23
CA ASP A 31 -11.37 4.57 -6.08
C ASP A 31 -11.92 4.17 -4.70
N LYS A 32 -11.67 2.92 -4.26
CA LYS A 32 -12.04 2.41 -2.92
C LYS A 32 -11.49 3.27 -1.79
N TYR A 33 -10.28 3.80 -1.98
CA TYR A 33 -9.60 4.63 -1.00
C TYR A 33 -9.75 6.13 -1.27
N SER A 34 -10.48 6.52 -2.32
CA SER A 34 -10.62 7.91 -2.76
C SER A 34 -9.27 8.63 -2.86
N VAL A 35 -8.28 7.93 -3.40
CA VAL A 35 -6.93 8.43 -3.68
C VAL A 35 -6.62 8.19 -5.15
N SER A 36 -5.58 8.81 -5.69
CA SER A 36 -5.16 8.53 -7.07
C SER A 36 -4.39 7.20 -7.19
N ALA A 37 -4.39 6.58 -8.37
CA ALA A 37 -3.57 5.39 -8.65
C ALA A 37 -2.07 5.65 -8.38
N GLU A 38 -1.59 6.86 -8.69
CA GLU A 38 -0.23 7.29 -8.36
C GLU A 38 0.01 7.31 -6.84
N ARG A 39 -1.00 7.67 -6.05
CA ARG A 39 -0.91 7.63 -4.59
C ARG A 39 -0.80 6.20 -4.08
N ILE A 40 -1.53 5.24 -4.67
CA ILE A 40 -1.38 3.81 -4.36
C ILE A 40 0.06 3.34 -4.66
N ARG A 41 0.63 3.75 -5.80
CA ARG A 41 2.03 3.46 -6.16
C ARG A 41 3.04 4.06 -5.16
N GLN A 42 2.81 5.29 -4.72
CA GLN A 42 3.63 5.90 -3.68
C GLN A 42 3.53 5.15 -2.35
N LEU A 43 2.33 4.69 -1.96
CA LEU A 43 2.14 3.91 -0.75
C LEU A 43 2.91 2.58 -0.81
N GLU A 44 2.91 1.89 -1.95
CA GLU A 44 3.76 0.68 -2.15
C GLU A 44 5.25 1.02 -1.99
N ASN A 45 5.74 2.09 -2.64
CA ASN A 45 7.15 2.49 -2.51
C ASN A 45 7.54 2.85 -1.07
N VAL A 46 6.67 3.54 -0.34
CA VAL A 46 6.90 3.89 1.07
C VAL A 46 6.87 2.65 1.95
N ALA A 47 5.96 1.69 1.68
CA ALA A 47 5.89 0.42 2.39
C ALA A 47 7.17 -0.40 2.18
N VAL A 48 7.66 -0.52 0.93
CA VAL A 48 8.94 -1.18 0.62
C VAL A 48 10.11 -0.48 1.30
N LYS A 49 10.17 0.86 1.25
CA LYS A 49 11.24 1.64 1.87
C LYS A 49 11.27 1.44 3.39
N LYS A 50 10.09 1.35 4.02
CA LYS A 50 9.98 1.06 5.46
C LYS A 50 10.26 -0.41 5.80
N LEU A 51 9.88 -1.35 4.94
CA LEU A 51 10.28 -2.76 5.06
C LEU A 51 11.79 -2.90 5.03
N ARG A 52 12.47 -2.27 4.07
CA ARG A 52 13.95 -2.25 4.01
C ARG A 52 14.57 -1.62 5.26
N ALA A 53 14.03 -0.50 5.72
CA ALA A 53 14.49 0.16 6.95
C ALA A 53 14.26 -0.68 8.22
N ALA A 54 13.17 -1.46 8.26
CA ALA A 54 12.83 -2.33 9.40
C ALA A 54 13.58 -3.67 9.39
N VAL A 55 13.86 -4.21 8.20
CA VAL A 55 14.64 -5.46 8.03
C VAL A 55 16.13 -5.22 8.22
N GLY A 56 16.59 -3.96 8.13
CA GLY A 56 17.93 -3.58 8.57
C GLY A 56 19.01 -4.09 7.61
N GLU A 57 19.13 -3.44 6.46
CA GLU A 57 20.43 -3.31 5.81
C GLU A 57 20.89 -1.86 5.99
N PHE A 58 21.83 -1.70 6.94
CA PHE A 58 22.80 -0.62 6.93
C PHE A 58 23.92 -0.98 5.95
#